data_AF-A0A059PHG0-F1
#
_entry.id   AF-A0A059PHG0-F1
#
_cell.length_a   1.000
_cell.length_b   1.000
_cell.length_c   1.000
_cell.angle_alpha   90.00
_cell.angle_beta   90.00
_cell.angle_gamma   90.00
#
_symmetry.space_group_name_H-M   'P 1'
#
loop_
_entity.id
_entity.type
_entity.pdbx_description
1 polymer ?
#
loop_
_entity_poly.entity_id
_entity_poly.type
_entity_poly.pdbx_seq_one_letter_code
_entity_poly.pdbx_strand_id
1 'polypeptide(L)'
;GASACSLQRLGQYSTSLKEPNGLNTKLEKLRSLTARQDYHQQQRKNLLASVAQKLSCSHVFEPSVSGDLATQLLTSIALGRGGSAALDVALLDDRLAAGVKLLRPLRDLNEQEVRFYVHACQLKPLRESGSSYGQERGQTASLQNLTAAFVGNLQQNYPATVSTVFRTGDKIAAN
;
A
#
# COMPACT_ATOMS: atom_id res chain seq x y z
N GLY A 1 15.98 16.12 -11.60
CA GLY A 1 15.05 15.00 -11.84
C GLY A 1 15.65 14.10 -12.89
N ALA A 2 15.67 12.79 -12.68
CA ALA A 2 16.19 11.84 -13.65
C ALA A 2 15.38 11.89 -14.96
N SER A 3 16.07 11.94 -16.11
CA SER A 3 15.44 11.91 -17.44
C SER A 3 14.72 10.57 -17.65
N ALA A 4 13.56 10.56 -18.31
CA ALA A 4 12.81 9.33 -18.60
C ALA A 4 13.64 8.25 -19.34
N CYS A 5 14.72 8.67 -20.02
CA CYS A 5 15.67 7.80 -20.72
C CYS A 5 16.59 6.98 -19.78
N SER A 6 16.65 7.29 -18.47
CA SER A 6 17.42 6.52 -17.48
C SER A 6 16.59 5.44 -16.77
N LEU A 7 15.34 5.21 -17.20
CA LEU A 7 14.47 4.18 -16.63
C LEU A 7 14.86 2.79 -17.12
N GLN A 8 15.31 1.96 -16.19
CA GLN A 8 15.78 0.59 -16.37
C GLN A 8 14.69 -0.42 -15.97
N ARG A 9 14.88 -1.71 -16.25
CA ARG A 9 13.95 -2.74 -15.75
C ARG A 9 14.00 -2.75 -14.21
N LEU A 10 12.86 -3.00 -13.56
CA LEU A 10 12.75 -3.12 -12.09
C LEU A 10 13.84 -3.99 -11.45
N GLY A 11 14.24 -5.07 -12.12
CA GLY A 11 15.32 -5.96 -11.66
C GLY A 11 16.69 -5.30 -11.54
N GLN A 12 16.98 -4.26 -12.32
CA GLN A 12 18.26 -3.52 -12.30
C GLN A 12 18.31 -2.50 -11.15
N TYR A 13 17.15 -2.06 -10.64
CA TYR A 13 17.07 -1.22 -9.45
C TYR A 13 17.19 -2.00 -8.14
N SER A 14 17.18 -3.33 -8.16
CA SER A 14 17.50 -4.12 -6.98
C SER A 14 19.01 -4.09 -6.71
N THR A 15 19.45 -3.47 -5.61
CA THR A 15 20.86 -3.48 -5.15
C THR A 15 21.25 -4.80 -4.50
N SER A 16 20.31 -5.69 -4.17
CA SER A 16 20.54 -6.80 -3.23
C SER A 16 19.85 -8.12 -3.59
N LEU A 17 19.75 -8.46 -4.89
CA LEU A 17 19.37 -9.81 -5.29
C LEU A 17 20.44 -10.41 -6.20
N LYS A 18 21.54 -10.88 -5.59
CA LYS A 18 22.24 -12.06 -6.14
C LYS A 18 21.37 -13.33 -6.05
N GLU A 19 20.23 -13.25 -5.37
CA GLU A 19 19.30 -14.35 -5.12
C GLU A 19 17.89 -13.96 -5.64
N PRO A 20 17.49 -14.31 -6.87
CA PRO A 20 16.12 -14.08 -7.36
C PRO A 20 15.04 -14.77 -6.49
N ASN A 21 15.44 -15.67 -5.58
CA ASN A 21 14.56 -16.44 -4.70
C ASN A 21 14.56 -15.97 -3.23
N GLY A 22 15.29 -14.92 -2.86
CA GLY A 22 15.44 -14.52 -1.45
C GLY A 22 14.13 -14.06 -0.77
N LEU A 23 13.24 -13.38 -1.49
CA LEU A 23 11.94 -12.96 -0.95
C LEU A 23 10.99 -14.15 -0.80
N ASN A 24 10.84 -14.96 -1.85
CA ASN A 24 9.97 -16.14 -1.83
C ASN A 24 10.41 -17.16 -0.78
N THR A 25 11.72 -17.43 -0.67
CA THR A 25 12.24 -18.34 0.37
C THR A 25 11.99 -17.83 1.79
N LYS A 26 12.08 -16.51 2.02
CA LYS A 26 11.73 -15.90 3.32
C LYS A 26 10.22 -15.93 3.58
N LEU A 27 9.39 -15.69 2.56
CA LEU A 27 7.93 -15.78 2.66
C LEU A 27 7.49 -17.20 3.02
N GLU A 28 8.07 -18.23 2.40
CA GLU A 28 7.70 -19.62 2.70
C GLU A 28 8.08 -20.06 4.12
N LYS A 29 9.09 -19.44 4.72
CA LYS A 29 9.46 -19.68 6.14
C LYS A 29 8.43 -19.11 7.13
N LEU A 30 7.62 -18.15 6.72
CA LEU A 30 6.59 -17.56 7.58
C LEU A 30 5.36 -18.48 7.65
N ARG A 31 4.88 -18.73 8.86
CA ARG A 31 3.82 -19.73 9.13
C ARG A 31 2.43 -19.29 8.68
N SER A 32 2.07 -18.02 8.91
CA SER A 32 0.72 -17.52 8.61
C SER A 32 0.69 -16.63 7.37
N LEU A 33 -0.44 -16.63 6.67
CA LEU A 33 -0.65 -15.74 5.53
C LEU A 33 -0.60 -14.26 5.96
N THR A 34 -1.13 -13.93 7.15
CA THR A 34 -1.03 -12.60 7.74
C THR A 34 0.41 -12.13 7.83
N ALA A 35 1.32 -12.96 8.36
CA ALA A 35 2.73 -12.61 8.46
C ALA A 35 3.40 -12.47 7.09
N ARG A 36 3.03 -13.33 6.13
CA ARG A 36 3.53 -13.25 4.75
C ARG A 36 3.12 -11.96 4.06
N GLN A 37 1.84 -11.58 4.15
CA GLN A 37 1.32 -10.33 3.58
C GLN A 37 1.95 -9.10 4.22
N ASP A 38 2.10 -9.13 5.55
CA ASP A 38 2.72 -8.04 6.29
C ASP A 38 4.18 -7.82 5.88
N TYR A 39 4.94 -8.91 5.84
CA TYR A 39 6.32 -8.91 5.38
C TYR A 39 6.43 -8.43 3.93
N HIS A 40 5.55 -8.92 3.04
CA HIS A 40 5.51 -8.51 1.64
C HIS A 40 5.29 -7.00 1.49
N GLN A 41 4.35 -6.41 2.27
CA GLN A 41 4.10 -4.97 2.26
C GLN A 41 5.32 -4.17 2.75
N GLN A 42 5.98 -4.61 3.82
CA GLN A 42 7.18 -3.96 4.32
C GLN A 42 8.34 -4.02 3.31
N GLN A 43 8.56 -5.17 2.67
CA GLN A 43 9.59 -5.30 1.63
C GLN A 43 9.28 -4.43 0.42
N ARG A 44 8.01 -4.26 0.05
CA ARG A 44 7.61 -3.33 -1.01
C ARG A 44 7.98 -1.89 -0.68
N LYS A 45 7.70 -1.41 0.54
CA LYS A 45 8.10 -0.05 0.99
C LYS A 45 9.63 0.13 0.95
N ASN A 46 10.39 -0.86 1.42
CA ASN A 46 11.85 -0.83 1.39
C ASN A 46 12.41 -0.79 -0.04
N LEU A 47 11.80 -1.56 -0.96
CA LEU A 47 12.17 -1.56 -2.37
C LEU A 47 11.91 -0.20 -3.01
N LEU A 48 10.74 0.39 -2.76
CA LEU A 48 10.40 1.73 -3.26
C LEU A 48 11.41 2.78 -2.79
N ALA A 49 11.79 2.76 -1.51
CA ALA A 49 12.82 3.66 -0.98
C ALA A 49 14.17 3.47 -1.69
N SER A 50 14.59 2.22 -1.88
CA SER A 50 15.87 1.88 -2.55
C SER A 50 15.88 2.33 -4.01
N VAL A 51 14.77 2.14 -4.73
CA VAL A 51 14.64 2.57 -6.13
C VAL A 51 14.61 4.10 -6.22
N ALA A 52 13.86 4.77 -5.34
CA ALA A 52 13.81 6.23 -5.30
C ALA A 52 15.20 6.83 -5.05
N GLN A 53 15.98 6.25 -4.14
CA GLN A 53 17.35 6.68 -3.88
C GLN A 53 18.24 6.55 -5.13
N LYS A 54 18.21 5.41 -5.83
CA LYS A 54 18.97 5.20 -7.07
C LYS A 54 18.59 6.17 -8.17
N LEU A 55 17.31 6.53 -8.24
CA LEU A 55 16.78 7.49 -9.20
C LEU A 55 16.95 8.95 -8.77
N SER A 56 17.54 9.20 -7.59
CA SER A 56 17.65 10.54 -6.99
C SER A 56 16.29 11.25 -6.87
N CYS A 57 15.25 10.49 -6.52
CA CYS A 57 13.90 10.98 -6.27
C CYS A 57 13.71 11.25 -4.76
N SER A 58 13.25 12.46 -4.43
CA SER A 58 12.92 12.83 -3.05
C SER A 58 11.52 12.40 -2.62
N HIS A 59 10.61 12.18 -3.57
CA HIS A 59 9.20 11.84 -3.30
C HIS A 59 8.76 10.64 -4.14
N VAL A 60 7.90 9.79 -3.55
CA VAL A 60 7.26 8.64 -4.18
C VAL A 60 5.76 8.78 -4.02
N PHE A 61 5.01 8.58 -5.10
CA PHE A 61 3.55 8.60 -5.07
C PHE A 61 2.97 7.18 -4.96
N GLU A 62 2.14 6.96 -3.96
CA GLU A 62 1.42 5.71 -3.72
C GLU A 62 -0.05 5.85 -4.18
N PRO A 63 -0.58 4.89 -4.97
CA PRO A 63 -1.92 4.98 -5.53
C PRO A 63 -3.01 4.47 -4.57
N SER A 64 -2.88 4.73 -3.27
CA SER A 64 -3.83 4.24 -2.26
C SER A 64 -5.07 5.14 -2.19
N VAL A 65 -6.26 4.54 -2.31
CA VAL A 65 -7.55 5.22 -2.13
C VAL A 65 -8.07 5.11 -0.69
N SER A 66 -9.13 5.83 -0.36
CA SER A 66 -9.72 5.90 0.99
C SER A 66 -10.01 4.51 1.60
N GLY A 67 -10.55 3.58 0.80
CA GLY A 67 -10.87 2.22 1.22
C GLY A 67 -9.63 1.35 1.51
N ASP A 68 -8.58 1.51 0.70
CA ASP A 68 -7.29 0.82 0.93
C ASP A 68 -6.66 1.30 2.23
N LEU A 69 -6.70 2.62 2.47
CA LEU A 69 -6.15 3.23 3.67
C LEU A 69 -6.97 2.87 4.91
N ALA A 70 -8.30 2.87 4.85
CA ALA A 70 -9.14 2.38 5.94
C ALA A 70 -8.84 0.91 6.29
N THR A 71 -8.65 0.07 5.26
CA THR A 71 -8.25 -1.34 5.44
C THR A 71 -6.89 -1.43 6.12
N GLN A 72 -5.89 -0.69 5.62
CA GLN A 72 -4.55 -0.68 6.18
C GLN A 72 -4.53 -0.18 7.62
N LEU A 73 -5.30 0.87 7.96
CA LEU A 73 -5.42 1.40 9.31
C LEU A 73 -5.95 0.35 10.28
N LEU A 74 -7.09 -0.25 9.96
CA LEU A 74 -7.72 -1.26 10.81
C LEU A 74 -6.84 -2.51 10.96
N THR A 75 -6.18 -2.95 9.88
CA THR A 75 -5.19 -4.03 9.95
C THR A 75 -4.01 -3.65 10.85
N SER A 76 -3.44 -2.45 10.70
CA SER A 76 -2.31 -1.99 11.53
C SER A 76 -2.69 -1.88 13.00
N ILE A 77 -3.92 -1.46 13.31
CA ILE A 77 -4.46 -1.43 14.68
C ILE A 77 -4.60 -2.86 15.21
N ALA A 78 -5.20 -3.77 14.45
CA ALA A 78 -5.39 -5.16 14.86
C ALA A 78 -4.06 -5.93 15.02
N LEU A 79 -3.01 -5.53 14.30
CA LEU A 79 -1.64 -6.03 14.49
C LEU A 79 -0.91 -5.39 15.68
N GLY A 80 -1.49 -4.39 16.34
CA GLY A 80 -0.92 -3.76 17.54
C GLY A 80 0.19 -2.75 17.26
N ARG A 81 0.19 -2.06 16.11
CA ARG A 81 1.24 -1.09 15.74
C ARG A 81 1.25 0.24 16.52
N GLY A 82 0.23 0.48 17.35
CA GLY A 82 0.11 1.71 18.14
C GLY A 82 0.06 2.97 17.27
N GLY A 83 0.69 4.06 17.72
CA GLY A 83 0.68 5.37 17.05
C GLY A 83 1.28 5.38 15.64
N SER A 84 2.16 4.42 15.31
CA SER A 84 2.72 4.29 13.97
C SER A 84 1.69 3.92 12.89
N ALA A 85 0.53 3.39 13.29
CA ALA A 85 -0.59 3.08 12.38
C ALA A 85 -1.20 4.32 11.74
N ALA A 86 -1.09 5.50 12.37
CA ALA A 86 -1.64 6.73 11.83
C ALA A 86 -0.81 7.25 10.65
N LEU A 87 0.52 7.14 10.74
CA LEU A 87 1.45 7.53 9.67
C LEU A 87 1.34 6.61 8.44
N ASP A 88 0.89 5.37 8.64
CA ASP A 88 0.61 4.43 7.55
C ASP A 88 -0.51 4.91 6.61
N VAL A 89 -1.39 5.78 7.11
CA VAL A 89 -2.50 6.34 6.33
C VAL A 89 -2.39 7.83 6.10
N ALA A 90 -1.44 8.53 6.71
CA ALA A 90 -1.25 9.97 6.54
C ALA A 90 -1.00 10.36 5.08
N LEU A 91 -1.26 11.62 4.73
CA LEU A 91 -0.97 12.16 3.39
C LEU A 91 0.51 11.98 3.03
N LEU A 92 1.39 12.21 4.00
CA LEU A 92 2.84 12.13 3.90
C LEU A 92 3.36 11.13 4.94
N ASP A 93 4.19 10.19 4.50
CA ASP A 93 4.96 9.28 5.35
C ASP A 93 6.46 9.49 5.05
N ASP A 94 7.18 10.01 6.04
CA ASP A 94 8.60 10.39 5.95
C ASP A 94 9.54 9.36 6.61
N ARG A 95 9.00 8.21 7.03
CA ARG A 95 9.77 7.14 7.69
C ARG A 95 10.56 6.26 6.71
N LEU A 96 10.44 6.50 5.40
CA LEU A 96 11.19 5.76 4.40
C LEU A 96 12.70 6.07 4.50
N ALA A 97 13.52 5.08 4.15
CA ALA A 97 14.98 5.22 4.21
C ALA A 97 15.48 6.36 3.31
N ALA A 98 16.64 6.93 3.68
CA ALA A 98 17.34 7.96 2.92
C ALA A 98 16.56 9.29 2.72
N GLY A 99 15.60 9.60 3.60
CA GLY A 99 14.83 10.85 3.55
C GLY A 99 13.84 10.93 2.40
N VAL A 100 13.53 9.79 1.77
CA VAL A 100 12.51 9.70 0.72
C VAL A 100 11.13 9.81 1.36
N LYS A 101 10.28 10.66 0.79
CA LYS A 101 8.92 10.93 1.28
C LYS A 101 7.89 10.16 0.46
N LEU A 102 7.00 9.44 1.12
CA LEU A 102 5.88 8.74 0.47
C LEU A 102 4.62 9.60 0.57
N LEU A 103 4.00 9.89 -0.57
CA LEU A 103 2.82 10.75 -0.69
C LEU A 103 1.64 9.98 -1.29
N ARG A 104 0.43 10.25 -0.80
CA ARG A 104 -0.81 9.55 -1.18
C ARG A 104 -1.83 10.51 -1.79
N PRO A 105 -1.69 10.86 -3.08
CA PRO A 105 -2.55 11.89 -3.70
C PRO A 105 -4.01 11.46 -3.86
N LEU A 106 -4.30 10.15 -3.94
CA LEU A 106 -5.65 9.61 -4.13
C LEU A 106 -6.36 9.27 -2.80
N ARG A 107 -5.75 9.64 -1.68
CA ARG A 107 -6.15 9.30 -0.31
C ARG A 107 -7.62 9.59 0.00
N ASP A 108 -8.13 10.71 -0.49
CA ASP A 108 -9.49 11.18 -0.23
C ASP A 108 -10.52 10.71 -1.27
N LEU A 109 -10.08 9.95 -2.28
CA LEU A 109 -10.94 9.42 -3.34
C LEU A 109 -11.41 8.02 -3.02
N ASN A 110 -12.60 7.68 -3.48
CA ASN A 110 -13.15 6.33 -3.48
C ASN A 110 -12.84 5.60 -4.79
N GLU A 111 -12.87 4.27 -4.76
CA GLU A 111 -12.59 3.45 -5.95
C GLU A 111 -13.55 3.75 -7.12
N GLN A 112 -14.82 4.05 -6.83
CA GLN A 112 -15.81 4.42 -7.85
C GLN A 112 -15.43 5.72 -8.56
N GLU A 113 -14.99 6.73 -7.83
CA GLU A 113 -14.58 8.03 -8.39
C GLU A 113 -13.36 7.87 -9.29
N VAL A 114 -12.38 7.07 -8.84
CA VAL A 114 -11.19 6.74 -9.65
C VAL A 114 -11.60 6.00 -10.93
N ARG A 115 -12.51 5.03 -10.85
CA ARG A 115 -13.02 4.30 -12.03
C ARG A 115 -13.77 5.22 -12.99
N PHE A 116 -14.62 6.12 -12.48
CA PHE A 116 -15.32 7.11 -13.30
C PHE A 116 -14.35 8.05 -14.00
N TYR A 117 -13.30 8.51 -13.30
CA TYR A 117 -12.26 9.35 -13.88
C TYR A 117 -11.50 8.62 -14.99
N VAL A 118 -11.08 7.38 -14.75
CA VAL A 118 -10.41 6.52 -15.74
C VAL A 118 -11.29 6.35 -17.00
N HIS A 119 -12.59 6.10 -16.82
CA HIS A 119 -13.54 5.96 -17.91
C HIS A 119 -13.75 7.28 -18.68
N ALA A 120 -13.98 8.39 -17.97
CA ALA A 120 -14.22 9.70 -18.58
C ALA A 120 -13.00 10.19 -19.39
N CYS A 121 -11.79 9.92 -18.92
CA CYS A 121 -10.55 10.24 -19.60
C CYS A 121 -10.10 9.17 -20.61
N GLN A 122 -10.89 8.10 -20.82
CA GLN A 122 -10.57 6.97 -21.71
C GLN A 122 -9.17 6.36 -21.47
N LEU A 123 -8.75 6.34 -20.20
CA LEU A 123 -7.45 5.79 -19.82
C LEU A 123 -7.50 4.26 -19.89
N LYS A 124 -6.44 3.65 -20.42
CA LYS A 124 -6.29 2.19 -20.47
C LYS A 124 -5.50 1.71 -19.26
N PRO A 125 -6.10 0.95 -18.33
CA PRO A 125 -5.36 0.39 -17.20
C PRO A 125 -4.24 -0.53 -17.71
N LEU A 126 -3.04 -0.39 -17.15
CA LEU A 126 -1.91 -1.28 -17.50
C LEU A 126 -2.18 -2.74 -17.09
N ARG A 127 -3.01 -2.94 -16.05
CA ARG A 127 -3.47 -4.23 -15.57
C ARG A 127 -4.94 -4.11 -15.21
N GLU A 128 -5.76 -5.02 -15.74
CA GLU A 128 -7.20 -5.07 -15.49
C GLU A 128 -7.54 -5.74 -14.14
N SER A 129 -6.62 -6.53 -13.59
CA SER A 129 -6.80 -7.21 -12.30
C SER A 129 -5.46 -7.32 -11.58
N GLY A 130 -5.32 -6.59 -10.48
CA GLY A 130 -4.19 -6.75 -9.57
C GLY A 130 -4.71 -7.22 -8.23
N SER A 131 -4.84 -8.53 -8.02
CA SER A 131 -5.07 -9.02 -6.66
C SER A 131 -3.81 -8.73 -5.83
N SER A 132 -4.00 -8.11 -4.67
CA SER A 132 -2.90 -8.00 -3.70
C SER A 132 -2.46 -9.40 -3.29
N TYR A 133 -1.16 -9.58 -3.03
CA TYR A 133 -0.59 -10.87 -2.65
C TYR A 133 -1.41 -11.52 -1.54
N GLY A 134 -1.88 -12.76 -1.74
CA GLY A 134 -2.62 -13.53 -0.75
C GLY A 134 -4.13 -13.28 -0.73
N GLN A 135 -4.68 -12.32 -1.48
CA GLN A 135 -6.14 -12.13 -1.54
C GLN A 135 -6.87 -13.30 -2.20
N GLU A 136 -6.21 -13.99 -3.12
CA GLU A 136 -6.75 -15.17 -3.79
C GLU A 136 -7.00 -16.36 -2.84
N ARG A 137 -6.45 -16.31 -1.62
CA ARG A 137 -6.59 -17.37 -0.61
C ARG A 137 -7.90 -17.34 0.15
N GLY A 138 -8.74 -16.33 -0.07
CA GLY A 138 -10.07 -16.20 0.53
C GLY A 138 -10.16 -15.12 1.61
N GLN A 139 -11.39 -14.67 1.87
CA GLN A 139 -11.66 -13.50 2.74
C GLN A 139 -11.24 -13.71 4.20
N THR A 140 -11.26 -14.94 4.71
CA THR A 140 -10.90 -15.24 6.11
C THR A 140 -9.48 -15.80 6.27
N ALA A 141 -8.72 -15.90 5.18
CA ALA A 141 -7.41 -16.55 5.17
C ALA A 141 -6.31 -15.74 5.89
N SER A 142 -6.52 -14.44 6.08
CA SER A 142 -5.61 -13.55 6.80
C SER A 142 -6.35 -12.37 7.39
N LEU A 143 -5.67 -11.65 8.28
CA LEU A 143 -6.20 -10.43 8.89
C LEU A 143 -6.42 -9.34 7.83
N GLN A 144 -5.52 -9.21 6.87
CA GLN A 144 -5.61 -8.28 5.75
C GLN A 144 -6.85 -8.58 4.90
N ASN A 145 -7.06 -9.84 4.54
CA ASN A 145 -8.21 -10.24 3.72
C ASN A 145 -9.53 -10.03 4.47
N LEU A 146 -9.56 -10.36 5.76
CA LEU A 146 -10.75 -10.22 6.59
C LEU A 146 -11.13 -8.74 6.75
N THR A 147 -10.11 -7.90 6.99
CA THR A 147 -10.30 -6.45 7.13
C THR A 147 -10.72 -5.83 5.81
N ALA A 148 -10.13 -6.25 4.68
CA ALA A 148 -10.53 -5.77 3.36
C ALA A 148 -11.99 -6.13 3.04
N ALA A 149 -12.42 -7.35 3.36
CA ALA A 149 -13.81 -7.77 3.20
C ALA A 149 -14.77 -6.96 4.09
N PHE A 150 -14.38 -6.73 5.35
CA PHE A 150 -15.15 -5.90 6.29
C PHE A 150 -15.30 -4.46 5.80
N VAL A 151 -14.19 -3.81 5.40
CA VAL A 151 -14.20 -2.44 4.87
C VAL A 151 -14.98 -2.37 3.55
N GLY A 152 -14.85 -3.36 2.67
CA GLY A 152 -15.64 -3.45 1.44
C GLY A 152 -17.15 -3.51 1.71
N ASN A 153 -17.56 -4.28 2.72
CA ASN A 153 -18.96 -4.34 3.15
C ASN A 153 -19.43 -2.99 3.74
N LEU A 154 -18.59 -2.31 4.54
CA LEU A 154 -18.88 -0.96 5.03
C LEU A 154 -19.00 0.04 3.87
N GLN A 155 -18.13 -0.03 2.87
CA GLN A 155 -18.17 0.89 1.73
C GLN A 155 -19.47 0.74 0.93
N GLN A 156 -20.00 -0.47 0.81
CA GLN A 156 -21.24 -0.74 0.07
C GLN A 156 -22.50 -0.29 0.84
N ASN A 157 -22.55 -0.57 2.14
CA ASN A 157 -23.77 -0.36 2.94
C ASN A 157 -23.76 0.97 3.71
N TYR A 158 -22.58 1.48 4.04
CA TYR A 158 -22.37 2.68 4.86
C TYR A 158 -21.13 3.49 4.39
N PRO A 159 -21.14 4.08 3.18
CA PRO A 159 -19.98 4.78 2.61
C PRO A 159 -19.34 5.83 3.52
N ALA A 160 -20.16 6.56 4.29
CA ALA A 160 -19.69 7.58 5.24
C ALA A 160 -18.83 7.01 6.39
N THR A 161 -18.99 5.73 6.72
CA THR A 161 -18.24 5.06 7.79
C THR A 161 -16.79 4.87 7.41
N VAL A 162 -16.48 4.52 6.14
CA VAL A 162 -15.10 4.35 5.68
C VAL A 162 -14.31 5.66 5.79
N SER A 163 -14.93 6.78 5.37
CA SER A 163 -14.36 8.12 5.54
C SER A 163 -14.13 8.47 7.02
N THR A 164 -15.05 8.08 7.90
CA THR A 164 -14.94 8.33 9.35
C THR A 164 -13.80 7.53 9.99
N VAL A 165 -13.66 6.25 9.67
CA VAL A 165 -12.56 5.39 10.13
C VAL A 165 -11.23 6.03 9.76
N PHE A 166 -11.10 6.42 8.51
CA PHE A 166 -9.90 7.03 7.97
C PHE A 166 -9.58 8.39 8.63
N ARG A 167 -10.57 9.30 8.77
CA ARG A 167 -10.39 10.59 9.49
C ARG A 167 -10.07 10.43 10.97
N THR A 168 -10.50 9.33 11.58
CA THR A 168 -10.12 9.01 12.95
C THR A 168 -8.63 8.67 13.03
N GLY A 169 -8.08 8.02 12.00
CA GLY A 169 -6.65 7.80 11.85
C GLY A 169 -5.84 9.10 11.90
N ASP A 170 -6.30 10.16 11.24
CA ASP A 170 -5.62 11.47 11.28
C ASP A 170 -5.52 12.07 12.69
N LYS A 171 -6.56 11.88 13.51
CA LYS A 171 -6.55 12.35 14.91
C LYS A 171 -5.54 11.61 15.78
N ILE A 172 -5.19 10.37 15.42
CA ILE A 172 -4.18 9.58 16.12
C ILE A 172 -2.77 10.11 15.81
N ALA A 173 -2.53 10.60 14.59
CA ALA A 173 -1.22 11.17 14.20
C ALA A 173 -0.94 12.54 14.85
N ALA A 174 -1.98 13.26 15.27
CA ALA A 174 -1.88 14.61 15.81
C ALA A 174 -1.56 14.68 17.31
N ASN A 175 -1.41 13.55 17.99
CA ASN A 175 -0.99 13.44 19.40
C ASN A 175 0.41 12.86 19.50
#